data_AF-A0A1W9J019-F1
#
_entry.id   AF-A0A1W9J019-F1
#
_cell.length_a   1.000
_cell.length_b   1.000
_cell.length_c   1.000
_cell.angle_alpha   90.00
_cell.angle_beta   90.00
_cell.angle_gamma   90.00
#
_symmetry.space_group_name_H-M   'P 1'
#
loop_
_entity.id
_entity.type
_entity.pdbx_description
1 polymer ?
#
loop_
_entity_poly.entity_id
_entity_poly.type
_entity_poly.pdbx_seq_one_letter_code
_entity_poly.pdbx_strand_id
1 'polypeptide(L)'
;MTALPTKYHVALSFAGEDRTYVEAVATQLQALGVSVFYDRFEEDELWGKDLYVHLSNVYQKMAMYTVMFVSDAYKSKVWTNHERRNAQARAISDSTEYILPAFFDESIEVPGLTRTTGYISLKSKTPEQLAALVAKKLQKAGVRLTQQVTYAAHATADADFPTTKGSRLREILKSLKTYTWSVQNPAVTKVIDLDWSAVSPDEAFVLGRNLYQCACGQERRARTFLANLRVELASLPEDRALDLLNGMFFEVYFNKNGEFRGRSLKARYLGSLLATQSVPKFAPSIAFIRRALEPYRKSLPFVPSTPPEIVVVEVAVKKTDPPLVRSMKVGEQSVLTNELSLVEQSTHVWRLSHQEFTLKTLKQQLSDEWGIPLEQVKVECKPDLGATTKFRLPEGFGISWPTQR
;
A
#
# COMPACT_ATOMS: atom_id res chain seq x y z
N MET A 1 -38.43 -2.93 -2.50
CA MET A 1 -37.28 -2.02 -2.60
C MET A 1 -36.02 -2.85 -2.36
N THR A 2 -35.27 -3.13 -3.41
CA THR A 2 -33.97 -3.82 -3.32
C THR A 2 -33.00 -2.91 -2.58
N ALA A 3 -32.46 -3.38 -1.45
CA ALA A 3 -31.41 -2.66 -0.74
C ALA A 3 -30.24 -2.45 -1.71
N LEU A 4 -29.77 -1.20 -1.84
CA LEU A 4 -28.53 -0.92 -2.55
C LEU A 4 -27.40 -1.71 -1.89
N PRO A 5 -26.48 -2.31 -2.65
CA PRO A 5 -25.32 -2.98 -2.07
C PRO A 5 -24.54 -1.98 -1.21
N THR A 6 -24.27 -2.33 0.05
CA THR A 6 -23.44 -1.53 0.96
C THR A 6 -22.01 -1.44 0.40
N LYS A 7 -21.58 -0.24 -0.01
CA LYS A 7 -20.20 0.05 -0.50
C LYS A 7 -19.15 -0.22 0.60
N TYR A 8 -19.50 0.03 1.86
CA TYR A 8 -18.61 -0.07 3.01
C TYR A 8 -19.13 -1.05 4.05
N HIS A 9 -18.20 -1.78 4.67
CA HIS A 9 -18.49 -2.54 5.89
C HIS A 9 -18.70 -1.59 7.06
N VAL A 10 -17.89 -0.54 7.18
CA VAL A 10 -17.95 0.42 8.29
C VAL A 10 -17.70 1.84 7.79
N ALA A 11 -18.41 2.81 8.33
CA ALA A 11 -18.07 4.23 8.23
C ALA A 11 -17.63 4.80 9.58
N LEU A 12 -16.62 5.67 9.58
CA LEU A 12 -16.10 6.32 10.79
C LEU A 12 -16.70 7.73 10.92
N SER A 13 -17.38 8.00 12.03
CA SER A 13 -17.96 9.31 12.34
C SER A 13 -17.25 9.89 13.56
N PHE A 14 -16.55 11.01 13.38
CA PHE A 14 -15.66 11.58 14.39
C PHE A 14 -15.53 13.10 14.22
N ALA A 15 -14.99 13.80 15.22
CA ALA A 15 -14.62 15.20 15.13
C ALA A 15 -13.18 15.34 14.64
N GLY A 16 -12.85 16.45 13.95
CA GLY A 16 -11.52 16.64 13.38
C GLY A 16 -10.38 16.59 14.40
N GLU A 17 -10.67 16.88 15.66
CA GLU A 17 -9.76 16.81 16.81
C GLU A 17 -9.34 15.38 17.16
N ASP A 18 -10.21 14.40 16.93
CA ASP A 18 -9.96 13.00 17.26
C ASP A 18 -9.22 12.25 16.14
N ARG A 19 -8.87 12.97 15.07
CA ARG A 19 -8.40 12.41 13.80
C ARG A 19 -7.20 11.48 13.96
N THR A 20 -6.21 11.84 14.77
CA THR A 20 -5.00 11.03 14.94
C THR A 20 -5.33 9.60 15.39
N TYR A 21 -6.28 9.45 16.33
CA TYR A 21 -6.72 8.13 16.80
C TYR A 21 -7.55 7.41 15.73
N VAL A 22 -8.48 8.12 15.10
CA VAL A 22 -9.42 7.53 14.12
C VAL A 22 -8.70 7.10 12.84
N GLU A 23 -7.70 7.83 12.39
CA GLU A 23 -6.86 7.50 11.24
C GLU A 23 -6.06 6.22 11.49
N ALA A 24 -5.52 6.05 12.70
CA ALA A 24 -4.88 4.80 13.10
C ALA A 24 -5.88 3.63 13.08
N VAL A 25 -7.10 3.82 13.60
CA VAL A 25 -8.16 2.79 13.53
C VAL A 25 -8.52 2.46 12.08
N ALA A 26 -8.70 3.47 11.22
CA ALA A 26 -9.04 3.32 9.82
C ALA A 26 -7.99 2.49 9.07
N THR A 27 -6.71 2.79 9.31
CA THR A 27 -5.56 2.06 8.73
C THR A 27 -5.55 0.60 9.19
N GLN A 28 -5.77 0.34 10.48
CA GLN A 28 -5.83 -1.03 11.00
C GLN A 28 -7.06 -1.80 10.47
N LEU A 29 -8.21 -1.15 10.30
CA LEU A 29 -9.40 -1.74 9.69
C LEU A 29 -9.13 -2.15 8.24
N GLN A 30 -8.52 -1.28 7.43
CA GLN A 30 -8.09 -1.65 6.08
C GLN A 30 -7.12 -2.83 6.09
N ALA A 31 -6.15 -2.83 7.01
CA ALA A 31 -5.18 -3.92 7.15
C ALA A 31 -5.84 -5.27 7.48
N LEU A 32 -7.00 -5.25 8.17
CA LEU A 32 -7.84 -6.41 8.50
C LEU A 32 -8.82 -6.81 7.38
N GLY A 33 -8.78 -6.16 6.21
CA GLY A 33 -9.69 -6.47 5.09
C GLY A 33 -11.09 -5.88 5.26
N VAL A 34 -11.24 -4.83 6.07
CA VAL A 34 -12.49 -4.11 6.25
C VAL A 34 -12.58 -2.99 5.19
N SER A 35 -13.60 -3.02 4.34
CA SER A 35 -13.99 -1.86 3.52
C SER A 35 -14.49 -0.75 4.46
N VAL A 36 -13.67 0.26 4.68
CA VAL A 36 -13.92 1.34 5.64
C VAL A 36 -14.02 2.68 4.92
N PHE A 37 -15.07 3.45 5.23
CA PHE A 37 -15.16 4.84 4.84
C PHE A 37 -14.47 5.73 5.87
N TYR A 38 -13.45 6.45 5.41
CA TYR A 38 -12.72 7.51 6.11
C TYR A 38 -12.46 8.64 5.13
N ASP A 39 -12.70 9.88 5.53
CA ASP A 39 -12.72 11.05 4.64
C ASP A 39 -11.42 11.21 3.82
N ARG A 40 -10.26 11.00 4.43
CA ARG A 40 -8.96 11.08 3.73
C ARG A 40 -8.67 9.93 2.77
N PHE A 41 -9.38 8.80 2.88
CA PHE A 41 -9.22 7.71 1.91
C PHE A 41 -10.00 7.97 0.62
N GLU A 42 -10.84 9.00 0.60
CA GLU A 42 -11.82 9.29 -0.46
C GLU A 42 -11.72 10.76 -0.90
N GLU A 43 -10.58 11.41 -0.72
CA GLU A 43 -10.42 12.85 -1.01
C GLU A 43 -10.78 13.19 -2.47
N ASP A 44 -10.41 12.32 -3.41
CA ASP A 44 -10.71 12.44 -4.83
C ASP A 44 -12.21 12.26 -5.12
N GLU A 45 -12.87 11.31 -4.44
CA GLU A 45 -14.31 11.13 -4.55
C GLU A 45 -15.10 12.28 -3.89
N LEU A 46 -14.62 12.85 -2.79
CA LEU A 46 -15.29 13.90 -2.04
C LEU A 46 -15.11 15.29 -2.67
N TRP A 47 -14.09 15.48 -3.50
CA TRP A 47 -13.76 16.76 -4.09
C TRP A 47 -14.88 17.30 -4.99
N GLY A 48 -15.40 18.47 -4.65
CA GLY A 48 -16.49 19.13 -5.38
C GLY A 48 -17.90 18.61 -5.05
N LYS A 49 -18.02 17.59 -4.20
CA LYS A 49 -19.31 17.14 -3.68
C LYS A 49 -19.77 18.02 -2.52
N ASP A 50 -21.08 18.13 -2.37
CA ASP A 50 -21.68 18.57 -1.12
C ASP A 50 -21.36 17.51 -0.04
N LEU A 51 -20.35 17.81 0.79
CA LEU A 51 -19.87 16.91 1.84
C LEU A 51 -20.98 16.55 2.81
N TYR A 52 -21.93 17.46 3.05
CA TYR A 52 -23.02 17.23 3.98
C TYR A 52 -23.97 16.14 3.45
N VAL A 53 -24.43 16.29 2.20
CA VAL A 53 -25.31 15.31 1.55
C VAL A 53 -24.59 13.97 1.35
N HIS A 54 -23.32 14.01 0.94
CA HIS A 54 -22.56 12.80 0.69
C HIS A 54 -22.30 12.01 1.96
N LEU A 55 -21.78 12.64 3.03
CA LEU A 55 -21.56 11.99 4.32
C LEU A 55 -22.87 11.42 4.89
N SER A 56 -23.98 12.15 4.75
CA SER A 56 -25.29 11.65 5.16
C SER A 56 -25.67 10.37 4.41
N ASN A 57 -25.48 10.33 3.09
CA ASN A 57 -25.78 9.13 2.32
C ASN A 57 -24.85 7.96 2.69
N VAL A 58 -23.57 8.22 2.95
CA VAL A 58 -22.63 7.19 3.40
C VAL A 58 -23.10 6.58 4.71
N TYR A 59 -23.36 7.42 5.71
CA TYR A 59 -23.82 6.98 7.04
C TYR A 59 -25.27 6.47 7.06
N GLN A 60 -26.03 6.52 5.97
CA GLN A 60 -27.41 5.99 5.96
C GLN A 60 -27.60 4.78 5.05
N LYS A 61 -26.87 4.73 3.93
CA LYS A 61 -27.19 3.84 2.81
C LYS A 61 -26.00 3.05 2.29
N MET A 62 -24.78 3.53 2.54
CA MET A 62 -23.59 2.91 1.92
C MET A 62 -22.76 2.09 2.90
N ALA A 63 -22.88 2.32 4.21
CA ALA A 63 -22.18 1.55 5.23
C ALA A 63 -23.10 0.52 5.91
N MET A 64 -22.56 -0.63 6.28
CA MET A 64 -23.28 -1.64 7.08
C MET A 64 -23.35 -1.26 8.57
N TYR A 65 -22.26 -0.71 9.12
CA TYR A 65 -22.23 -0.11 10.46
C TYR A 65 -21.61 1.29 10.41
N THR A 66 -21.99 2.16 11.34
CA THR A 66 -21.27 3.42 11.61
C THR A 66 -20.64 3.38 12.99
N VAL A 67 -19.31 3.46 13.07
CA VAL A 67 -18.60 3.65 14.33
C VAL A 67 -18.62 5.13 14.67
N MET A 68 -19.27 5.46 15.78
CA MET A 68 -19.41 6.82 16.27
C MET A 68 -18.39 7.08 17.37
N PHE A 69 -17.37 7.88 17.07
CA PHE A 69 -16.35 8.30 18.02
C PHE A 69 -16.85 9.51 18.80
N VAL A 70 -17.25 9.28 20.04
CA VAL A 70 -17.85 10.29 20.89
C VAL A 70 -16.78 10.98 21.75
N SER A 71 -16.60 12.27 21.49
CA SER A 71 -15.78 13.22 22.24
C SER A 71 -16.56 14.51 22.50
N ASP A 72 -16.02 15.40 23.34
CA ASP A 72 -16.62 16.71 23.57
C ASP A 72 -16.67 17.54 22.28
N ALA A 73 -15.64 17.42 21.43
CA ALA A 73 -15.60 18.04 20.12
C ALA A 73 -16.68 17.47 19.19
N TYR A 74 -16.91 16.15 19.23
CA TYR A 74 -17.99 15.52 18.47
C TYR A 74 -19.36 16.06 18.86
N LYS A 75 -19.64 16.12 20.17
CA LYS A 75 -20.90 16.65 20.69
C LYS A 75 -21.10 18.14 20.35
N SER A 76 -20.05 18.95 20.41
CA SER A 76 -20.13 20.40 20.24
C SER A 76 -20.11 20.89 18.80
N LYS A 77 -19.53 20.13 17.86
CA LYS A 77 -19.33 20.57 16.46
C LYS A 77 -19.99 19.67 15.42
N VAL A 78 -20.01 18.36 15.67
CA VAL A 78 -20.48 17.38 14.69
C VAL A 78 -21.96 17.07 14.92
N TRP A 79 -22.39 17.11 16.18
CA TRP A 79 -23.74 16.79 16.64
C TRP A 79 -24.70 17.99 16.70
N THR A 80 -24.21 19.20 17.02
CA THR A 80 -25.00 20.43 17.21
C THR A 80 -25.45 21.10 15.91
N ASN A 81 -24.82 20.80 14.77
CA ASN A 81 -25.26 21.32 13.48
C ASN A 81 -26.67 20.79 13.17
N HIS A 82 -27.65 21.65 13.47
CA HIS A 82 -29.09 21.38 13.57
C HIS A 82 -29.71 20.73 12.33
N GLU A 83 -29.07 20.82 11.16
CA GLU A 83 -29.55 20.20 9.91
C GLU A 83 -29.34 18.67 9.90
N ARG A 84 -28.38 18.12 10.68
CA ARG A 84 -28.08 16.67 10.73
C ARG A 84 -29.10 15.85 11.53
N ARG A 85 -29.86 16.48 12.42
CA ARG A 85 -30.92 15.87 13.25
C ARG A 85 -32.07 15.28 12.42
N ASN A 86 -32.40 15.88 11.28
CA ASN A 86 -33.52 15.42 10.43
C ASN A 86 -33.14 14.19 9.59
N ALA A 87 -31.87 14.05 9.22
CA ALA A 87 -31.34 12.90 8.50
C ALA A 87 -31.16 11.67 9.41
N GLN A 88 -30.80 11.85 10.68
CA GLN A 88 -30.52 10.74 11.60
C GLN A 88 -31.76 10.11 12.27
N ALA A 89 -32.93 10.76 12.17
CA ALA A 89 -34.19 10.26 12.73
C ALA A 89 -34.61 8.87 12.21
N ARG A 90 -34.15 8.45 11.02
CA ARG A 90 -34.45 7.11 10.46
C ARG A 90 -33.53 6.00 10.95
N ALA A 91 -32.28 6.31 11.28
CA ALA A 91 -31.29 5.32 11.76
C ALA A 91 -31.42 5.03 13.26
N ILE A 92 -32.07 5.92 14.00
CA ILE A 92 -32.31 5.81 15.44
C ILE A 92 -33.73 5.23 15.72
N SER A 93 -34.64 5.26 14.73
CA SER A 93 -36.00 4.73 14.88
C SER A 93 -36.14 3.25 14.52
N ASP A 94 -35.30 2.72 13.62
CA ASP A 94 -35.31 1.30 13.26
C ASP A 94 -34.40 0.51 14.20
N SER A 95 -34.97 -0.49 14.88
CA SER A 95 -34.39 -1.35 15.93
C SER A 95 -33.23 -2.25 15.47
N THR A 96 -32.27 -1.72 14.73
CA THR A 96 -31.11 -2.44 14.19
C THR A 96 -29.82 -1.90 14.82
N GLU A 97 -28.87 -2.77 15.12
CA GLU A 97 -27.57 -2.44 15.74
C GLU A 97 -26.62 -1.68 14.79
N TYR A 98 -27.11 -0.65 14.09
CA TYR A 98 -26.40 0.06 13.04
C TYR A 98 -25.26 0.95 13.56
N ILE A 99 -25.48 1.61 14.70
CA ILE A 99 -24.52 2.51 15.33
C ILE A 99 -23.68 1.74 16.34
N LEU A 100 -22.36 1.90 16.27
CA LEU A 100 -21.38 1.34 17.21
C LEU A 100 -20.71 2.49 17.98
N PRO A 101 -21.20 2.84 19.17
CA PRO A 101 -20.65 3.95 19.95
C PRO A 101 -19.29 3.60 20.56
N ALA A 102 -18.32 4.49 20.39
CA ALA A 102 -16.99 4.41 20.93
C ALA A 102 -16.64 5.72 21.66
N PHE A 103 -16.56 5.69 22.99
CA PHE A 103 -16.45 6.89 23.82
C PHE A 103 -15.00 7.17 24.22
N PHE A 104 -14.50 8.36 23.91
CA PHE A 104 -13.29 8.90 24.54
C PHE A 104 -13.56 9.32 25.99
N ASP A 105 -14.75 9.85 26.26
CA ASP A 105 -15.25 10.07 27.61
C ASP A 105 -16.71 9.64 27.77
N GLU A 106 -16.94 8.71 28.69
CA GLU A 106 -18.24 8.08 28.94
C GLU A 106 -19.23 8.99 29.68
N SER A 107 -18.76 10.13 30.20
CA SER A 107 -19.63 11.15 30.82
C SER A 107 -20.49 11.91 29.79
N ILE A 108 -20.14 11.81 28.50
CA ILE A 108 -20.75 12.61 27.44
C ILE A 108 -22.12 12.04 27.06
N GLU A 109 -23.19 12.79 27.36
CA GLU A 109 -24.53 12.42 26.90
C GLU A 109 -24.76 12.85 25.45
N VAL A 110 -25.10 11.89 24.58
CA VAL A 110 -25.48 12.10 23.18
C VAL A 110 -26.99 11.91 23.01
N PRO A 111 -27.75 12.97 22.64
CA PRO A 111 -29.18 12.86 22.38
C PRO A 111 -29.51 11.71 21.39
N GLY A 112 -30.55 10.93 21.65
CA GLY A 112 -30.93 9.81 20.78
C GLY A 112 -30.10 8.52 20.96
N LEU A 113 -29.00 8.55 21.71
CA LEU A 113 -28.34 7.35 22.21
C LEU A 113 -28.88 7.02 23.62
N THR A 114 -29.58 5.91 23.77
CA THR A 114 -30.11 5.51 25.08
C THR A 114 -28.99 5.04 26.01
N ARG A 115 -29.16 5.21 27.33
CA ARG A 115 -28.22 4.69 28.34
C ARG A 115 -28.08 3.15 28.30
N THR A 116 -29.02 2.45 27.67
CA THR A 116 -29.02 1.00 27.48
C THR A 116 -28.28 0.54 26.22
N THR A 117 -27.81 1.45 25.36
CA THR A 117 -27.05 1.09 24.16
C THR A 117 -25.63 0.66 24.56
N GLY A 118 -25.24 -0.57 24.23
CA GLY A 118 -23.88 -1.06 24.47
C GLY A 118 -22.84 -0.22 23.72
N TYR A 119 -21.76 0.14 24.40
CA TYR A 119 -20.69 0.99 23.86
C TYR A 119 -19.31 0.43 24.17
N ILE A 120 -18.29 0.96 23.49
CA ILE A 120 -16.88 0.67 23.77
C ILE A 120 -16.21 1.90 24.38
N SER A 121 -15.60 1.75 25.55
CA SER A 121 -14.72 2.78 26.13
C SER A 121 -13.35 2.78 25.44
N LEU A 122 -12.87 3.96 25.05
CA LEU A 122 -11.57 4.17 24.40
C LEU A 122 -10.46 4.56 25.37
N LYS A 123 -10.77 4.83 26.65
CA LYS A 123 -9.77 5.24 27.66
C LYS A 123 -8.58 4.27 27.81
N SER A 124 -8.83 2.98 27.60
CA SER A 124 -7.83 1.92 27.72
C SER A 124 -7.67 1.06 26.46
N LYS A 125 -8.17 1.53 25.30
CA LYS A 125 -8.10 0.77 24.04
C LYS A 125 -7.19 1.44 23.04
N THR A 126 -6.24 0.66 22.53
CA THR A 126 -5.44 1.09 21.37
C THR A 126 -6.26 1.02 20.09
N PRO A 127 -5.87 1.76 19.04
CA PRO A 127 -6.51 1.69 17.72
C PRO A 127 -6.62 0.26 17.16
N GLU A 128 -5.59 -0.56 17.33
CA GLU A 128 -5.53 -1.96 16.89
C GLU A 128 -6.58 -2.82 17.59
N GLN A 129 -6.73 -2.62 18.91
CA GLN A 129 -7.70 -3.36 19.71
C GLN A 129 -9.13 -3.01 19.31
N LEU A 130 -9.41 -1.73 19.03
CA LEU A 130 -10.71 -1.31 18.53
C LEU A 130 -10.98 -1.88 17.14
N ALA A 131 -10.02 -1.78 16.21
CA ALA A 131 -10.14 -2.31 14.86
C ALA A 131 -10.41 -3.82 14.86
N ALA A 132 -9.71 -4.59 15.71
CA ALA A 132 -9.94 -6.03 15.89
C ALA A 132 -11.36 -6.35 16.40
N LEU A 133 -11.90 -5.54 17.32
CA LEU A 133 -13.28 -5.71 17.81
C LEU A 133 -14.31 -5.45 16.72
N VAL A 134 -14.11 -4.39 15.93
CA VAL A 134 -14.98 -4.05 14.80
C VAL A 134 -14.94 -5.15 13.74
N ALA A 135 -13.75 -5.63 13.36
CA ALA A 135 -13.58 -6.75 12.44
C ALA A 135 -14.30 -8.02 12.94
N LYS A 136 -14.15 -8.34 14.24
CA LYS A 136 -14.86 -9.47 14.88
C LYS A 136 -16.38 -9.30 14.84
N LYS A 137 -16.90 -8.08 15.03
CA LYS A 137 -18.35 -7.79 14.93
C LYS A 137 -18.86 -8.01 13.51
N LEU A 138 -18.13 -7.54 12.51
CA LEU A 138 -18.44 -7.76 11.08
C LEU A 138 -18.48 -9.24 10.72
N GLN A 139 -17.46 -10.00 11.12
CA GLN A 139 -17.39 -11.44 10.86
C GLN A 139 -18.57 -12.20 11.49
N LYS A 140 -18.94 -11.87 12.73
CA LYS A 140 -20.13 -12.44 13.38
C LYS A 140 -21.43 -12.09 12.66
N ALA A 141 -21.49 -10.94 12.01
CA ALA A 141 -22.62 -10.51 11.18
C ALA A 141 -22.60 -11.15 9.77
N GLY A 142 -21.70 -12.11 9.51
CA GLY A 142 -21.62 -12.82 8.24
C GLY A 142 -20.80 -12.12 7.17
N VAL A 143 -20.17 -10.98 7.48
CA VAL A 143 -19.28 -10.30 6.54
C VAL A 143 -18.02 -11.13 6.35
N ARG A 144 -17.81 -11.58 5.11
CA ARG A 144 -16.51 -12.10 4.69
C ARG A 144 -15.60 -10.90 4.46
N LEU A 145 -14.84 -10.54 5.48
CA LEU A 145 -13.71 -9.63 5.31
C LEU A 145 -12.83 -10.22 4.21
N THR A 146 -12.36 -9.39 3.28
CA THR A 146 -11.40 -9.83 2.26
C THR A 146 -10.27 -10.49 3.03
N GLN A 147 -10.20 -11.82 2.93
CA GLN A 147 -9.32 -12.63 3.76
C GLN A 147 -7.95 -11.97 3.73
N GLN A 148 -7.35 -11.74 4.90
CA GLN A 148 -5.92 -11.49 4.95
C GLN A 148 -5.29 -12.64 4.19
N VAL A 149 -4.85 -12.39 2.97
CA VAL A 149 -4.09 -13.36 2.21
C VAL A 149 -2.80 -13.51 3.01
N THR A 150 -2.78 -14.54 3.84
CA THR A 150 -1.71 -14.85 4.78
C THR A 150 -1.15 -16.16 4.29
N TYR A 151 0.10 -16.11 3.86
CA TYR A 151 0.81 -17.30 3.43
C TYR A 151 1.45 -17.97 4.63
N ALA A 152 1.67 -19.28 4.53
CA ALA A 152 2.41 -19.98 5.56
C ALA A 152 3.84 -19.39 5.71
N ALA A 153 4.41 -19.47 6.91
CA ALA A 153 5.75 -18.94 7.18
C ALA A 153 6.81 -19.50 6.21
N HIS A 154 6.68 -20.78 5.82
CA HIS A 154 7.55 -21.44 4.86
C HIS A 154 7.36 -20.96 3.40
N ALA A 155 6.26 -20.28 3.06
CA ALA A 155 6.06 -19.65 1.77
C ALA A 155 6.67 -18.24 1.73
N THR A 156 6.54 -17.48 2.83
CA THR A 156 7.22 -16.19 3.01
C THR A 156 8.73 -16.33 3.23
N ALA A 157 9.20 -17.45 3.74
CA ALA A 157 10.60 -17.85 3.75
C ALA A 157 10.81 -18.97 2.72
N ASP A 158 10.95 -18.62 1.43
CA ASP A 158 11.12 -19.57 0.31
C ASP A 158 12.27 -20.58 0.51
N ALA A 159 13.26 -20.25 1.35
CA ALA A 159 14.29 -21.19 1.79
C ALA A 159 13.74 -22.42 2.54
N ASP A 160 12.63 -22.23 3.26
CA ASP A 160 11.98 -23.24 4.12
C ASP A 160 10.81 -23.95 3.41
N PHE A 161 10.49 -23.56 2.17
CA PHE A 161 9.34 -24.11 1.47
C PHE A 161 9.46 -25.63 1.27
N PRO A 162 8.50 -26.44 1.74
CA PRO A 162 8.63 -27.88 1.75
C PRO A 162 8.62 -28.45 0.32
N THR A 163 9.71 -29.13 -0.05
CA THR A 163 9.84 -29.84 -1.33
C THR A 163 9.96 -31.35 -1.12
N THR A 164 8.87 -31.97 -0.65
CA THR A 164 8.81 -33.41 -0.38
C THR A 164 9.07 -34.23 -1.65
N LYS A 165 9.66 -35.43 -1.50
CA LYS A 165 9.85 -36.36 -2.62
C LYS A 165 8.47 -36.73 -3.18
N GLY A 166 8.25 -36.50 -4.48
CA GLY A 166 6.96 -36.72 -5.16
C GLY A 166 6.11 -35.45 -5.33
N SER A 167 6.48 -34.32 -4.75
CA SER A 167 5.81 -33.04 -5.06
C SER A 167 6.02 -32.68 -6.54
N ARG A 168 4.92 -32.37 -7.23
CA ARG A 168 4.95 -31.93 -8.64
C ARG A 168 5.80 -30.68 -8.86
N LEU A 169 5.90 -29.81 -7.85
CA LEU A 169 6.61 -28.54 -7.95
C LEU A 169 8.07 -28.63 -7.54
N ARG A 170 8.50 -29.73 -6.92
CA ARG A 170 9.87 -29.89 -6.40
C ARG A 170 10.93 -29.63 -7.46
N GLU A 171 10.85 -30.32 -8.61
CA GLU A 171 11.84 -30.16 -9.67
C GLU A 171 11.72 -28.81 -10.37
N ILE A 172 10.50 -28.27 -10.49
CA ILE A 172 10.28 -26.92 -11.05
C ILE A 172 10.98 -25.87 -10.18
N LEU A 173 10.66 -25.83 -8.88
CA LEU A 173 11.25 -24.88 -7.92
C LEU A 173 12.77 -25.02 -7.84
N LYS A 174 13.28 -26.25 -7.81
CA LYS A 174 14.72 -26.52 -7.83
C LYS A 174 15.38 -25.93 -9.09
N SER A 175 14.79 -26.13 -10.27
CA SER A 175 15.30 -25.60 -11.53
C SER A 175 15.22 -24.07 -11.62
N LEU A 176 14.14 -23.45 -11.13
CA LEU A 176 13.99 -21.98 -11.09
C LEU A 176 15.08 -21.31 -10.24
N LYS A 177 15.48 -21.95 -9.13
CA LYS A 177 16.51 -21.44 -8.21
C LYS A 177 17.95 -21.55 -8.74
N THR A 178 18.17 -22.18 -9.90
CA THR A 178 19.49 -22.23 -10.55
C THR A 178 19.82 -20.90 -11.23
N TYR A 179 21.07 -20.67 -11.65
CA TYR A 179 21.47 -19.52 -12.48
C TYR A 179 21.86 -19.94 -13.90
N THR A 180 21.43 -21.14 -14.31
CA THR A 180 21.75 -21.71 -15.61
C THR A 180 20.54 -21.55 -16.51
N TRP A 181 20.64 -20.68 -17.52
CA TRP A 181 19.52 -20.34 -18.40
C TRP A 181 18.86 -21.58 -19.04
N SER A 182 19.65 -22.56 -19.48
CA SER A 182 19.15 -23.81 -20.07
C SER A 182 18.37 -24.70 -19.09
N VAL A 183 18.50 -24.47 -17.77
CA VAL A 183 17.75 -25.16 -16.72
C VAL A 183 16.55 -24.32 -16.26
N GLN A 184 16.72 -23.00 -16.13
CA GLN A 184 15.64 -22.10 -15.73
C GLN A 184 14.57 -21.95 -16.80
N ASN A 185 14.94 -21.79 -18.07
CA ASN A 185 14.00 -21.50 -19.15
C ASN A 185 12.93 -22.60 -19.33
N PRO A 186 13.27 -23.91 -19.33
CA PRO A 186 12.27 -24.98 -19.31
C PRO A 186 11.40 -24.96 -18.06
N ALA A 187 11.96 -24.60 -16.90
CA ALA A 187 11.20 -24.52 -15.65
C ALA A 187 10.19 -23.37 -15.66
N VAL A 188 10.58 -22.19 -16.16
CA VAL A 188 9.66 -21.06 -16.34
C VAL A 188 8.53 -21.42 -17.29
N THR A 189 8.84 -22.10 -18.40
CA THR A 189 7.82 -22.57 -19.34
C THR A 189 6.84 -23.53 -18.66
N LYS A 190 7.35 -24.50 -17.88
CA LYS A 190 6.51 -25.41 -17.09
C LYS A 190 5.60 -24.68 -16.09
N VAL A 191 6.06 -23.60 -15.46
CA VAL A 191 5.23 -22.80 -14.53
C VAL A 191 4.06 -22.16 -15.27
N ILE A 192 4.31 -21.59 -16.45
CA ILE A 192 3.29 -20.93 -17.26
C ILE A 192 2.21 -21.93 -17.68
N ASP A 193 2.63 -23.14 -18.06
CA ASP A 193 1.74 -24.19 -18.56
C ASP A 193 1.12 -25.06 -17.45
N LEU A 194 1.26 -24.70 -16.17
CA LEU A 194 0.65 -25.44 -15.06
C LEU A 194 -0.88 -25.44 -15.15
N ASP A 195 -1.49 -26.53 -14.66
CA ASP A 195 -2.89 -26.48 -14.26
C ASP A 195 -3.02 -25.71 -12.94
N TRP A 196 -3.26 -24.40 -13.08
CA TRP A 196 -3.40 -23.46 -11.97
C TRP A 196 -4.60 -23.73 -11.08
N SER A 197 -5.62 -24.47 -11.56
CA SER A 197 -6.77 -24.84 -10.73
C SER A 197 -6.37 -25.78 -9.59
N ALA A 198 -5.31 -26.57 -9.79
CA ALA A 198 -4.78 -27.48 -8.80
C ALA A 198 -3.70 -26.84 -7.91
N VAL A 199 -3.24 -25.61 -8.20
CA VAL A 199 -2.16 -24.90 -7.46
C VAL A 199 -2.70 -24.32 -6.15
N SER A 200 -2.00 -24.56 -5.04
CA SER A 200 -2.39 -23.97 -3.75
C SER A 200 -2.00 -22.49 -3.66
N PRO A 201 -2.57 -21.71 -2.72
CA PRO A 201 -2.18 -20.30 -2.55
C PRO A 201 -0.69 -20.14 -2.24
N ASP A 202 -0.16 -20.94 -1.32
CA ASP A 202 1.26 -20.91 -0.91
C ASP A 202 2.19 -21.32 -2.08
N GLU A 203 1.78 -22.32 -2.87
CA GLU A 203 2.52 -22.72 -4.08
C GLU A 203 2.55 -21.59 -5.11
N ALA A 204 1.42 -20.96 -5.41
CA ALA A 204 1.33 -19.86 -6.36
C ALA A 204 2.18 -18.66 -5.91
N PHE A 205 2.14 -18.32 -4.62
CA PHE A 205 2.97 -17.28 -4.04
C PHE A 205 4.47 -17.56 -4.22
N VAL A 206 4.92 -18.76 -3.87
CA VAL A 206 6.34 -19.13 -4.03
C VAL A 206 6.76 -19.20 -5.49
N LEU A 207 5.89 -19.67 -6.39
CA LEU A 207 6.14 -19.61 -7.83
C LEU A 207 6.29 -18.17 -8.31
N GLY A 208 5.48 -17.24 -7.81
CA GLY A 208 5.55 -15.81 -8.14
C GLY A 208 6.88 -15.19 -7.74
N ARG A 209 7.36 -15.52 -6.55
CA ARG A 209 8.69 -15.11 -6.08
C ARG A 209 9.80 -15.61 -6.99
N ASN A 210 9.79 -16.91 -7.28
CA ASN A 210 10.82 -17.54 -8.10
C ASN A 210 10.79 -17.05 -9.55
N LEU A 211 9.60 -16.81 -10.12
CA LEU A 211 9.43 -16.26 -11.46
C LEU A 211 9.98 -14.82 -11.56
N TYR A 212 9.70 -13.98 -10.56
CA TYR A 212 10.28 -12.63 -10.47
C TYR A 212 11.81 -12.67 -10.33
N GLN A 213 12.34 -13.59 -9.50
CA GLN A 213 13.77 -13.83 -9.38
C GLN A 213 14.42 -14.23 -10.72
N CYS A 214 13.81 -15.16 -11.47
CA CYS A 214 14.32 -15.56 -12.78
C CYS A 214 14.39 -14.37 -13.75
N ALA A 215 13.38 -13.50 -13.74
CA ALA A 215 13.41 -12.28 -14.55
C ALA A 215 14.57 -11.36 -14.15
N CYS A 216 14.77 -11.11 -12.84
CA CYS A 216 15.92 -10.36 -12.33
C CYS A 216 17.26 -10.99 -12.76
N GLY A 217 17.33 -12.32 -12.80
CA GLY A 217 18.45 -13.12 -13.30
C GLY A 217 18.60 -13.16 -14.83
N GLN A 218 17.88 -12.30 -15.56
CA GLN A 218 17.91 -12.18 -17.02
C GLN A 218 17.32 -13.37 -17.80
N GLU A 219 16.53 -14.24 -17.16
CA GLU A 219 15.82 -15.31 -17.86
C GLU A 219 14.76 -14.71 -18.82
N ARG A 220 14.88 -15.03 -20.11
CA ARG A 220 14.13 -14.37 -21.20
C ARG A 220 12.63 -14.59 -21.12
N ARG A 221 12.17 -15.79 -20.77
CA ARG A 221 10.72 -16.10 -20.73
C ARG A 221 10.06 -15.40 -19.54
N ALA A 222 10.70 -15.38 -18.37
CA ALA A 222 10.24 -14.68 -17.18
C ALA A 222 10.19 -13.16 -17.40
N ARG A 223 11.19 -12.60 -18.09
CA ARG A 223 11.16 -11.19 -18.52
C ARG A 223 9.98 -10.91 -19.45
N THR A 224 9.72 -11.81 -20.40
CA THR A 224 8.58 -11.69 -21.33
C THR A 224 7.24 -11.76 -20.57
N PHE A 225 7.15 -12.65 -19.57
CA PHE A 225 5.99 -12.76 -18.69
C PHE A 225 5.73 -11.43 -17.97
N LEU A 226 6.74 -10.83 -17.34
CA LEU A 226 6.58 -9.54 -16.65
C LEU A 226 6.25 -8.38 -17.61
N ALA A 227 6.80 -8.38 -18.83
CA ALA A 227 6.45 -7.38 -19.84
C ALA A 227 4.98 -7.47 -20.28
N ASN A 228 4.38 -8.66 -20.24
CA ASN A 228 2.99 -8.93 -20.59
C ASN A 228 2.12 -9.26 -19.37
N LEU A 229 2.51 -8.82 -18.17
CA LEU A 229 1.99 -9.30 -16.89
C LEU A 229 0.46 -9.34 -16.82
N ARG A 230 -0.23 -8.29 -17.29
CA ARG A 230 -1.70 -8.21 -17.23
C ARG A 230 -2.39 -9.27 -18.09
N VAL A 231 -1.82 -9.60 -19.25
CA VAL A 231 -2.34 -10.63 -20.17
C VAL A 231 -2.08 -12.00 -19.58
N GLU A 232 -0.85 -12.24 -19.10
CA GLU A 232 -0.46 -13.50 -18.46
C GLU A 232 -1.34 -13.78 -17.23
N LEU A 233 -1.51 -12.81 -16.33
CA LEU A 233 -2.37 -12.96 -15.15
C LEU A 233 -3.86 -13.14 -15.50
N ALA A 234 -4.32 -12.63 -16.65
CA ALA A 234 -5.71 -12.81 -17.08
C ALA A 234 -5.99 -14.24 -17.57
N SER A 235 -4.96 -15.03 -17.89
CA SER A 235 -5.10 -16.43 -18.28
C SER A 235 -5.25 -17.39 -17.10
N LEU A 236 -5.05 -16.90 -15.87
CA LEU A 236 -5.07 -17.69 -14.64
C LEU A 236 -6.43 -17.56 -13.92
N PRO A 237 -6.82 -18.54 -13.08
CA PRO A 237 -7.88 -18.35 -12.10
C PRO A 237 -7.59 -17.11 -11.24
N GLU A 238 -8.61 -16.29 -10.98
CA GLU A 238 -8.46 -14.96 -10.37
C GLU A 238 -7.68 -15.00 -9.04
N ASP A 239 -8.05 -15.91 -8.14
CA ASP A 239 -7.37 -16.07 -6.85
C ASP A 239 -5.88 -16.43 -7.01
N ARG A 240 -5.56 -17.28 -8.00
CA ARG A 240 -4.17 -17.68 -8.28
C ARG A 240 -3.34 -16.58 -8.94
N ALA A 241 -3.98 -15.75 -9.77
CA ALA A 241 -3.35 -14.56 -10.31
C ALA A 241 -2.94 -13.60 -9.19
N LEU A 242 -3.81 -13.40 -8.19
CA LEU A 242 -3.51 -12.59 -7.01
C LEU A 242 -2.38 -13.18 -6.18
N ASP A 243 -2.40 -14.50 -5.94
CA ASP A 243 -1.34 -15.17 -5.18
C ASP A 243 0.03 -15.09 -5.85
N LEU A 244 0.06 -15.32 -7.17
CA LEU A 244 1.26 -15.20 -7.98
C LEU A 244 1.82 -13.77 -7.92
N LEU A 245 0.94 -12.77 -8.09
CA LEU A 245 1.32 -11.35 -8.05
C LEU A 245 1.82 -10.94 -6.64
N ASN A 246 1.18 -11.42 -5.58
CA ASN A 246 1.63 -11.21 -4.20
C ASN A 246 3.05 -11.74 -4.00
N GLY A 247 3.35 -12.92 -4.54
CA GLY A 247 4.69 -13.50 -4.53
C GLY A 247 5.72 -12.64 -5.25
N MET A 248 5.38 -12.13 -6.44
CA MET A 248 6.26 -11.23 -7.20
C MET A 248 6.56 -9.95 -6.44
N PHE A 249 5.54 -9.29 -5.88
CA PHE A 249 5.71 -8.11 -5.04
C PHE A 249 6.57 -8.43 -3.82
N PHE A 250 6.32 -9.55 -3.14
CA PHE A 250 7.09 -9.92 -1.96
C PHE A 250 8.58 -10.12 -2.27
N GLU A 251 8.92 -10.74 -3.41
CA GLU A 251 10.31 -10.97 -3.81
C GLU A 251 11.10 -9.68 -4.06
N VAL A 252 10.43 -8.59 -4.46
CA VAL A 252 11.05 -7.26 -4.61
C VAL A 252 11.67 -6.80 -3.30
N TYR A 253 10.95 -6.97 -2.19
CA TYR A 253 11.27 -6.35 -0.90
C TYR A 253 11.84 -7.31 0.13
N PHE A 254 11.56 -8.61 0.02
CA PHE A 254 11.96 -9.62 0.99
C PHE A 254 12.88 -10.67 0.35
N ASN A 255 13.88 -11.10 1.11
CA ASN A 255 14.84 -12.11 0.68
C ASN A 255 14.27 -13.54 0.84
N LYS A 256 15.05 -14.55 0.45
CA LYS A 256 14.62 -15.97 0.53
C LYS A 256 14.30 -16.45 1.96
N ASN A 257 14.80 -15.77 2.99
CA ASN A 257 14.52 -16.05 4.40
C ASN A 257 13.27 -15.29 4.91
N GLY A 258 12.62 -14.49 4.05
CA GLY A 258 11.49 -13.64 4.43
C GLY A 258 11.90 -12.33 5.12
N GLU A 259 13.19 -11.96 5.08
CA GLU A 259 13.70 -10.75 5.73
C GLU A 259 13.67 -9.57 4.75
N PHE A 260 13.35 -8.38 5.25
CA PHE A 260 13.36 -7.15 4.45
C PHE A 260 14.78 -6.86 3.91
N ARG A 261 14.88 -6.57 2.60
CA ARG A 261 16.15 -6.37 1.89
C ARG A 261 16.85 -5.05 2.19
N GLY A 262 16.17 -4.10 2.82
CA GLY A 262 16.71 -2.76 3.06
C GLY A 262 17.03 -2.05 1.74
N ARG A 263 18.30 -1.72 1.53
CA ARG A 263 18.76 -0.99 0.33
C ARG A 263 18.85 -1.86 -0.92
N SER A 264 19.01 -3.18 -0.77
CA SER A 264 19.24 -4.09 -1.90
C SER A 264 17.94 -4.66 -2.47
N LEU A 265 16.95 -3.79 -2.71
CA LEU A 265 15.67 -4.18 -3.30
C LEU A 265 15.88 -4.76 -4.70
N LYS A 266 15.07 -5.75 -5.09
CA LYS A 266 15.04 -6.25 -6.47
C LYS A 266 14.13 -5.37 -7.34
N ALA A 267 14.39 -4.06 -7.38
CA ALA A 267 13.48 -3.07 -7.98
C ALA A 267 13.44 -3.07 -9.52
N ARG A 268 14.34 -3.79 -10.19
CA ARG A 268 14.50 -3.79 -11.67
C ARG A 268 13.20 -3.94 -12.48
N TYR A 269 12.27 -4.77 -12.02
CA TYR A 269 10.98 -4.99 -12.69
C TYR A 269 9.79 -4.55 -11.83
N LEU A 270 10.03 -3.78 -10.77
CA LEU A 270 8.96 -3.28 -9.90
C LEU A 270 7.96 -2.45 -10.70
N GLY A 271 8.43 -1.58 -11.59
CA GLY A 271 7.55 -0.82 -12.51
C GLY A 271 6.57 -1.68 -13.32
N SER A 272 6.95 -2.90 -13.71
CA SER A 272 6.05 -3.84 -14.39
C SER A 272 4.94 -4.35 -13.47
N LEU A 273 5.23 -4.55 -12.18
CA LEU A 273 4.22 -4.89 -11.18
C LEU A 273 3.34 -3.67 -10.86
N LEU A 274 3.92 -2.47 -10.77
CA LEU A 274 3.19 -1.23 -10.46
C LEU A 274 2.17 -0.84 -11.53
N ALA A 275 2.34 -1.29 -12.78
CA ALA A 275 1.31 -1.20 -13.81
C ALA A 275 -0.03 -1.87 -13.45
N THR A 276 -0.06 -2.71 -12.41
CA THR A 276 -1.29 -3.33 -11.88
C THR A 276 -2.05 -2.44 -10.89
N GLN A 277 -1.43 -1.39 -10.33
CA GLN A 277 -2.03 -0.55 -9.27
C GLN A 277 -3.33 0.14 -9.68
N SER A 278 -3.45 0.49 -10.96
CA SER A 278 -4.62 1.17 -11.52
C SER A 278 -5.75 0.23 -11.94
N VAL A 279 -5.60 -1.08 -11.72
CA VAL A 279 -6.60 -2.08 -12.10
C VAL A 279 -7.35 -2.56 -10.85
N PRO A 280 -8.67 -2.30 -10.72
CA PRO A 280 -9.41 -2.59 -9.48
C PRO A 280 -9.29 -4.05 -8.99
N LYS A 281 -9.27 -5.02 -9.91
CA LYS A 281 -9.13 -6.45 -9.56
C LYS A 281 -7.84 -6.79 -8.80
N PHE A 282 -6.78 -5.99 -8.96
CA PHE A 282 -5.49 -6.22 -8.31
C PHE A 282 -5.31 -5.39 -7.03
N ALA A 283 -6.30 -4.59 -6.62
CA ALA A 283 -6.27 -3.86 -5.36
C ALA A 283 -5.97 -4.74 -4.13
N PRO A 284 -6.45 -6.01 -4.04
CA PRO A 284 -6.05 -6.91 -2.94
C PRO A 284 -4.54 -7.16 -2.86
N SER A 285 -3.85 -7.29 -4.01
CA SER A 285 -2.41 -7.49 -4.03
C SER A 285 -1.62 -6.25 -3.61
N ILE A 286 -2.12 -5.07 -3.98
CA ILE A 286 -1.55 -3.79 -3.53
C ILE A 286 -1.71 -3.62 -2.02
N ALA A 287 -2.90 -3.95 -1.49
CA ALA A 287 -3.15 -3.92 -0.05
C ALA A 287 -2.27 -4.93 0.71
N PHE A 288 -2.09 -6.13 0.16
CA PHE A 288 -1.20 -7.15 0.71
C PHE A 288 0.23 -6.63 0.87
N ILE A 289 0.84 -6.12 -0.20
CA ILE A 289 2.23 -5.68 -0.14
C ILE A 289 2.39 -4.41 0.70
N ARG A 290 1.45 -3.47 0.60
CA ARG A 290 1.47 -2.25 1.44
C ARG A 290 1.49 -2.59 2.92
N ARG A 291 0.66 -3.54 3.35
CA ARG A 291 0.65 -4.03 4.74
C ARG A 291 1.96 -4.69 5.13
N ALA A 292 2.52 -5.55 4.27
CA ALA A 292 3.81 -6.19 4.55
C ALA A 292 4.96 -5.17 4.69
N LEU A 293 4.87 -4.03 4.00
CA LEU A 293 5.86 -2.97 4.03
C LEU A 293 5.63 -1.91 5.10
N GLU A 294 4.50 -1.92 5.80
CA GLU A 294 4.16 -0.91 6.81
C GLU A 294 5.24 -0.76 7.90
N PRO A 295 5.80 -1.85 8.47
CA PRO A 295 6.90 -1.73 9.45
C PRO A 295 8.16 -1.04 8.89
N TYR A 296 8.31 -1.00 7.57
CA TYR A 296 9.47 -0.48 6.86
C TYR A 296 9.15 0.79 6.06
N ARG A 297 7.97 1.41 6.22
CA ARG A 297 7.51 2.56 5.42
C ARG A 297 8.52 3.71 5.41
N LYS A 298 9.17 4.00 6.55
CA LYS A 298 10.18 5.06 6.66
C LYS A 298 11.49 4.74 5.94
N SER A 299 11.75 3.46 5.65
CA SER A 299 12.95 2.99 4.96
C SER A 299 12.76 2.88 3.44
N LEU A 300 11.61 3.30 2.91
CA LEU A 300 11.27 3.17 1.50
C LEU A 300 10.91 4.53 0.88
N PRO A 301 11.44 4.85 -0.31
CA PRO A 301 11.03 6.05 -1.07
C PRO A 301 9.58 5.97 -1.56
N PHE A 302 9.08 4.75 -1.70
CA PHE A 302 7.79 4.46 -2.31
C PHE A 302 7.22 3.16 -1.75
N VAL A 303 5.91 3.12 -1.54
CA VAL A 303 5.15 1.91 -1.22
C VAL A 303 3.98 1.84 -2.19
N PRO A 304 3.72 0.67 -2.81
CA PRO A 304 2.57 0.51 -3.70
C PRO A 304 1.26 0.94 -3.04
N SER A 305 0.41 1.63 -3.80
CA SER A 305 -0.84 2.22 -3.31
C SER A 305 -1.95 2.16 -4.38
N THR A 306 -3.20 2.22 -3.95
CA THR A 306 -4.34 2.43 -4.87
C THR A 306 -5.15 3.60 -4.29
N PRO A 307 -5.28 4.73 -5.01
CA PRO A 307 -4.68 5.02 -6.32
C PRO A 307 -3.14 5.14 -6.28
N PRO A 308 -2.44 5.05 -7.44
CA PRO A 308 -0.98 5.22 -7.50
C PRO A 308 -0.54 6.58 -6.96
N GLU A 309 0.31 6.58 -5.93
CA GLU A 309 0.91 7.79 -5.35
C GLU A 309 2.06 8.31 -6.22
N ILE A 310 2.22 9.64 -6.26
CA ILE A 310 3.36 10.31 -6.91
C ILE A 310 4.40 10.67 -5.85
N VAL A 311 5.64 10.22 -6.05
CA VAL A 311 6.79 10.62 -5.25
C VAL A 311 7.25 12.00 -5.72
N VAL A 312 7.08 13.01 -4.86
CA VAL A 312 7.54 14.37 -5.13
C VAL A 312 8.92 14.59 -4.51
N VAL A 313 9.89 14.91 -5.35
CA VAL A 313 11.27 15.23 -4.98
C VAL A 313 11.46 16.73 -5.07
N GLU A 314 11.54 17.38 -3.92
CA GLU A 314 11.75 18.82 -3.80
C GLU A 314 13.23 19.16 -3.81
N VAL A 315 13.65 20.01 -4.74
CA VAL A 315 15.02 20.48 -4.94
C VAL A 315 15.08 21.98 -4.62
N ALA A 316 15.94 22.36 -3.67
CA ALA A 316 16.27 23.76 -3.44
C ALA A 316 17.72 24.02 -3.84
N VAL A 317 17.99 25.20 -4.40
CA VAL A 317 19.29 25.52 -5.00
C VAL A 317 19.87 26.84 -4.49
N LYS A 318 21.20 26.98 -4.56
CA LYS A 318 21.90 28.26 -4.45
C LYS A 318 22.09 28.85 -5.85
N LYS A 319 22.00 30.18 -5.95
CA LYS A 319 22.26 30.94 -7.18
C LYS A 319 23.76 30.97 -7.49
N THR A 320 24.27 29.88 -8.05
CA THR A 320 25.61 29.76 -8.63
C THR A 320 25.49 29.39 -10.12
N ASP A 321 26.60 29.39 -10.84
CA ASP A 321 26.65 28.90 -12.23
C ASP A 321 27.61 27.70 -12.34
N PRO A 322 27.10 26.47 -12.59
CA PRO A 322 25.69 26.09 -12.59
C PRO A 322 25.07 26.13 -11.17
N PRO A 323 23.73 26.21 -11.06
CA PRO A 323 23.02 26.15 -9.78
C PRO A 323 23.42 24.95 -8.92
N LEU A 324 23.78 25.24 -7.66
CA LEU A 324 24.23 24.23 -6.70
C LEU A 324 23.05 23.73 -5.88
N VAL A 325 22.82 22.42 -5.86
CA VAL A 325 21.77 21.81 -5.02
C VAL A 325 22.09 22.04 -3.54
N ARG A 326 21.18 22.72 -2.83
CA ARG A 326 21.26 22.99 -1.39
C ARG A 326 20.57 21.91 -0.57
N SER A 327 19.42 21.42 -1.05
CA SER A 327 18.69 20.33 -0.42
C SER A 327 17.89 19.57 -1.46
N MET A 328 17.73 18.27 -1.21
CA MET A 328 16.83 17.40 -1.98
C MET A 328 16.03 16.57 -0.98
N LYS A 329 14.70 16.62 -1.06
CA LYS A 329 13.81 15.99 -0.07
C LYS A 329 12.64 15.27 -0.72
N VAL A 330 12.14 14.25 -0.03
CA VAL A 330 10.86 13.60 -0.31
C VAL A 330 10.05 13.62 0.98
N GLY A 331 8.96 14.39 1.00
CA GLY A 331 8.28 14.73 2.25
C GLY A 331 9.27 15.35 3.25
N GLU A 332 9.35 14.77 4.45
CA GLU A 332 10.25 15.23 5.51
C GLU A 332 11.68 14.67 5.39
N GLN A 333 11.90 13.67 4.53
CA GLN A 333 13.18 12.97 4.45
C GLN A 333 14.14 13.63 3.47
N SER A 334 15.37 13.89 3.92
CA SER A 334 16.47 14.32 3.04
C SER A 334 17.01 13.13 2.27
N VAL A 335 17.07 13.23 0.95
CA VAL A 335 17.73 12.24 0.09
C VAL A 335 19.12 12.70 -0.38
N LEU A 336 19.49 13.95 -0.09
CA LEU A 336 20.85 14.45 -0.28
C LEU A 336 21.70 14.05 0.94
N THR A 337 22.83 13.38 0.72
CA THR A 337 23.72 12.88 1.78
C THR A 337 25.19 13.17 1.48
N ASN A 338 25.99 13.47 2.51
CA ASN A 338 27.44 13.56 2.45
C ASN A 338 28.15 12.25 2.86
N GLU A 339 27.39 11.23 3.29
CA GLU A 339 27.91 9.89 3.54
C GLU A 339 27.93 9.09 2.24
N LEU A 340 28.96 9.30 1.41
CA LEU A 340 29.08 8.63 0.09
C LEU A 340 29.14 7.11 0.18
N SER A 341 29.50 6.53 1.34
CA SER A 341 29.41 5.09 1.59
C SER A 341 27.96 4.57 1.55
N LEU A 342 26.97 5.45 1.67
CA LEU A 342 25.55 5.10 1.56
C LEU A 342 25.02 5.16 0.12
N VAL A 343 25.84 5.64 -0.82
CA VAL A 343 25.48 5.77 -2.23
C VAL A 343 26.10 4.61 -2.98
N GLU A 344 25.28 3.72 -3.51
CA GLU A 344 25.79 2.54 -4.21
C GLU A 344 26.45 2.95 -5.53
N GLN A 345 27.76 2.73 -5.65
CA GLN A 345 28.58 3.23 -6.77
C GLN A 345 28.18 2.65 -8.14
N SER A 346 27.47 1.51 -8.13
CA SER A 346 26.96 0.84 -9.33
C SER A 346 25.76 1.59 -9.96
N THR A 347 25.15 2.52 -9.22
CA THR A 347 23.88 3.16 -9.60
C THR A 347 24.07 4.32 -10.56
N HIS A 348 23.03 4.62 -11.34
CA HIS A 348 23.05 5.78 -12.22
C HIS A 348 23.02 7.09 -11.42
N VAL A 349 22.31 7.09 -10.29
CA VAL A 349 22.19 8.23 -9.38
C VAL A 349 23.54 8.61 -8.76
N TRP A 350 24.42 7.65 -8.47
CA TRP A 350 25.77 7.92 -8.00
C TRP A 350 26.55 8.85 -8.95
N ARG A 351 26.36 8.70 -10.27
CA ARG A 351 27.07 9.50 -11.28
C ARG A 351 26.74 10.99 -11.17
N LEU A 352 25.58 11.37 -10.65
CA LEU A 352 25.18 12.78 -10.43
C LEU A 352 26.06 13.50 -9.40
N SER A 353 26.76 12.74 -8.55
CA SER A 353 27.74 13.28 -7.59
C SER A 353 28.97 13.86 -8.27
N HIS A 354 29.20 13.52 -9.54
CA HIS A 354 30.44 13.84 -10.27
C HIS A 354 30.21 14.58 -11.60
N GLN A 355 28.96 14.90 -11.94
CA GLN A 355 28.63 15.56 -13.20
C GLN A 355 27.44 16.52 -13.06
N GLU A 356 27.34 17.45 -14.00
CA GLU A 356 26.17 18.29 -14.15
C GLU A 356 24.98 17.49 -14.71
N PHE A 357 23.76 17.86 -14.31
CA PHE A 357 22.55 17.18 -14.76
C PHE A 357 21.34 18.11 -14.87
N THR A 358 20.34 17.71 -15.65
CA THR A 358 19.04 18.41 -15.72
C THR A 358 18.02 17.77 -14.78
N LEU A 359 16.92 18.46 -14.46
CA LEU A 359 15.83 17.85 -13.69
C LEU A 359 15.22 16.64 -14.40
N LYS A 360 15.23 16.62 -15.74
CA LYS A 360 14.82 15.45 -16.54
C LYS A 360 15.74 14.24 -16.27
N THR A 361 17.05 14.47 -16.29
CA THR A 361 18.05 13.43 -15.99
C THR A 361 17.90 12.93 -14.55
N LEU A 362 17.73 13.84 -13.58
CA LEU A 362 17.49 13.48 -12.18
C LEU A 362 16.23 12.61 -12.04
N LYS A 363 15.11 13.03 -12.63
CA LYS A 363 13.85 12.29 -12.61
C LYS A 363 14.00 10.88 -13.18
N GLN A 364 14.66 10.73 -14.32
CA GLN A 364 14.91 9.41 -14.93
C GLN A 364 15.74 8.52 -14.02
N GLN A 365 16.84 9.03 -13.46
CA GLN A 365 17.73 8.22 -12.64
C GLN A 365 17.10 7.83 -11.30
N LEU A 366 16.28 8.69 -10.70
CA LEU A 366 15.50 8.35 -9.51
C LEU A 366 14.45 7.27 -9.79
N SER A 367 13.78 7.36 -10.95
CA SER A 367 12.85 6.33 -11.42
C SER A 367 13.53 4.99 -11.61
N ASP A 368 14.71 4.97 -12.25
CA ASP A 368 15.52 3.76 -12.45
C ASP A 368 16.01 3.18 -11.11
N GLU A 369 16.49 4.03 -10.21
CA GLU A 369 17.04 3.64 -8.91
C GLU A 369 15.98 3.04 -7.98
N TRP A 370 14.83 3.71 -7.87
CA TRP A 370 13.74 3.25 -7.01
C TRP A 370 12.86 2.18 -7.69
N GLY A 371 13.08 1.93 -8.98
CA GLY A 371 12.31 0.97 -9.79
C GLY A 371 10.84 1.34 -9.94
N ILE A 372 10.51 2.63 -9.83
CA ILE A 372 9.14 3.14 -9.93
C ILE A 372 8.91 3.82 -11.28
N PRO A 373 7.69 3.77 -11.84
CA PRO A 373 7.39 4.38 -13.13
C PRO A 373 7.69 5.88 -13.18
N LEU A 374 8.10 6.37 -14.35
CA LEU A 374 8.50 7.77 -14.55
C LEU A 374 7.35 8.75 -14.26
N GLU A 375 6.12 8.33 -14.53
CA GLU A 375 4.89 9.06 -14.22
C GLU A 375 4.63 9.21 -12.71
N GLN A 376 5.20 8.33 -11.88
CA GLN A 376 5.09 8.39 -10.42
C GLN A 376 6.27 9.12 -9.77
N VAL A 377 7.18 9.71 -10.54
CA VAL A 377 8.24 10.59 -10.04
C VAL A 377 7.99 12.01 -10.50
N LYS A 378 7.89 12.95 -9.57
CA LYS A 378 7.83 14.39 -9.85
C LYS A 378 9.05 15.05 -9.22
N VAL A 379 9.76 15.88 -9.97
CA VAL A 379 10.88 16.67 -9.45
C VAL A 379 10.49 18.14 -9.53
N GLU A 380 10.50 18.82 -8.39
CA GLU A 380 10.12 20.23 -8.27
C GLU A 380 11.33 21.04 -7.79
N CYS A 381 11.73 22.06 -8.54
CA CYS A 381 12.84 22.95 -8.16
C CYS A 381 12.31 24.31 -7.70
N LYS A 382 12.84 24.83 -6.59
CA LYS A 382 12.53 26.17 -6.06
C LYS A 382 13.82 27.02 -5.94
N PRO A 383 13.92 28.18 -6.62
CA PRO A 383 12.99 28.68 -7.66
C PRO A 383 12.99 27.78 -8.90
N ASP A 384 11.96 27.89 -9.74
CA ASP A 384 11.94 27.24 -11.05
C ASP A 384 12.97 27.94 -11.96
N LEU A 385 13.93 27.17 -12.47
CA LEU A 385 15.02 27.64 -13.31
C LEU A 385 14.88 27.14 -14.76
N GLY A 386 13.79 26.46 -15.12
CA GLY A 386 13.57 25.94 -16.47
C GLY A 386 14.17 24.56 -16.73
N ALA A 387 13.60 23.84 -17.71
CA ALA A 387 13.85 22.42 -17.93
C ALA A 387 15.26 22.06 -18.47
N THR A 388 15.93 23.00 -19.14
CA THR A 388 17.26 22.80 -19.73
C THR A 388 18.41 23.21 -18.80
N THR A 389 18.09 23.79 -17.65
CA THR A 389 19.09 24.23 -16.68
C THR A 389 19.84 23.03 -16.13
N LYS A 390 21.18 23.17 -16.10
CA LYS A 390 22.07 22.20 -15.51
C LYS A 390 22.31 22.55 -14.05
N PHE A 391 22.31 21.52 -13.20
CA PHE A 391 22.54 21.60 -11.77
C PHE A 391 23.76 20.77 -11.42
N ARG A 392 24.39 21.06 -10.28
CA ARG A 392 25.44 20.22 -9.70
C ARG A 392 25.16 19.93 -8.23
N LEU A 393 25.59 18.76 -7.75
CA LEU A 393 25.62 18.48 -6.31
C LEU A 393 26.83 19.17 -5.66
N PRO A 394 26.77 19.46 -4.34
CA PRO A 394 27.95 19.86 -3.59
C PRO A 394 29.05 18.79 -3.62
N GLU A 395 30.30 19.22 -3.54
CA GLU A 395 31.43 18.30 -3.47
C GLU A 395 31.31 17.37 -2.25
N GLY A 396 31.52 16.07 -2.47
CA GLY A 396 31.38 15.05 -1.42
C GLY A 396 29.93 14.64 -1.12
N PHE A 397 28.94 15.11 -1.88
CA PHE A 397 27.54 14.71 -1.71
C PHE A 397 27.07 13.78 -2.82
N GLY A 398 26.15 12.89 -2.46
CA GLY A 398 25.38 12.08 -3.39
C GLY A 398 23.91 12.01 -2.98
N ILE A 399 23.16 11.16 -3.68
CA ILE A 399 21.72 10.98 -3.46
C ILE A 399 21.47 9.55 -3.01
N SER A 400 20.79 9.38 -1.89
CA SER A 400 20.42 8.07 -1.33
C SER A 400 19.21 8.23 -0.40
N TRP A 401 18.34 7.23 -0.35
CA TRP A 401 17.25 7.22 0.63
C TRP A 401 17.82 6.97 2.04
N PRO A 402 17.43 7.76 3.06
CA PRO A 402 17.95 7.55 4.39
C PRO A 402 17.41 6.23 4.95
N THR A 403 18.30 5.36 5.40
CA THR A 403 17.91 4.20 6.20
C THR A 403 17.85 4.60 7.66
N GLN A 404 16.75 4.27 8.34
CA GLN A 404 16.77 4.24 9.79
C GLN A 404 17.79 3.17 10.23
N ARG A 405 18.69 3.56 11.13
CA ARG A 405 19.56 2.61 11.84
C ARG A 405 18.76 1.79 12.84
#